data_AF-A0A0A0EYH8-F1
#
_entry.id   AF-A0A0A0EYH8-F1
#
_cell.length_a   1.000
_cell.length_b   1.000
_cell.length_c   1.000
_cell.angle_alpha   90.00
_cell.angle_beta   90.00
_cell.angle_gamma   90.00
#
_symmetry.space_group_name_H-M   'P 1'
#
loop_
_entity.id
_entity.type
_entity.pdbx_description
1 polymer ?
#
loop_
_entity_poly.entity_id
_entity_poly.type
_entity_poly.pdbx_seq_one_letter_code
_entity_poly.pdbx_strand_id
1 'polypeptide(L)'
;MNPLSDPEDLHEATRVINSYAQSDWCGIAFSRHARERMAERFIPGDVITSALKSGTVVDVRTEVTQAGRRIYKYEVEMRDQYGRVTVVTAVPGRLKLLVVTAYTDIPD
;
A
#
# COMPACT_ATOMS: atom_id res chain seq x y z
N MET A 1 -3.00 -2.27 17.81
CA MET A 1 -3.01 -1.59 16.49
C MET A 1 -4.22 -0.68 16.45
N ASN A 2 -4.00 0.63 16.33
CA ASN A 2 -5.07 1.61 16.29
C ASN A 2 -5.55 1.82 14.85
N PRO A 3 -6.87 1.92 14.62
CA PRO A 3 -7.40 2.33 13.32
C PRO A 3 -6.99 3.78 13.02
N LEU A 4 -7.04 4.16 11.74
CA LEU A 4 -6.87 5.55 11.31
C LEU A 4 -7.95 6.44 11.95
N SER A 5 -7.50 7.51 12.61
CA SER A 5 -8.35 8.54 13.21
C SER A 5 -8.76 9.55 12.15
N ASP A 6 -7.78 10.02 11.36
CA ASP A 6 -7.99 10.80 10.15
C ASP A 6 -7.38 10.05 8.94
N PRO A 7 -8.22 9.50 8.04
CA PRO A 7 -7.74 8.79 6.86
C PRO A 7 -7.10 9.72 5.81
N GLU A 8 -7.21 11.05 5.93
CA GLU A 8 -6.58 12.00 5.00
C GLU A 8 -5.23 12.52 5.54
N ASP A 9 -4.90 12.29 6.82
CA ASP A 9 -3.58 12.56 7.37
C ASP A 9 -2.56 11.52 6.87
N LEU A 10 -1.72 11.94 5.92
CA LEU A 10 -0.71 11.07 5.30
C LEU A 10 0.35 10.57 6.30
N HIS A 11 0.66 11.35 7.35
CA HIS A 11 1.63 10.94 8.37
C HIS A 11 1.01 9.92 9.32
N GLU A 12 -0.27 10.08 9.69
CA GLU A 12 -1.00 9.02 10.40
C GLU A 12 -1.13 7.76 9.55
N ALA A 13 -1.53 7.88 8.28
CA ALA A 13 -1.63 6.80 7.32
C ALA A 13 -0.31 6.03 7.18
N THR A 14 0.81 6.74 7.05
CA THR A 14 2.16 6.14 7.02
C THR A 14 2.42 5.29 8.25
N ARG A 15 2.22 5.84 9.45
CA ARG A 15 2.47 5.10 10.70
C ARG A 15 1.60 3.86 10.81
N VAL A 16 0.32 3.97 10.48
CA VAL A 16 -0.62 2.84 10.57
C VAL A 16 -0.29 1.76 9.55
N ILE A 17 -0.04 2.12 8.29
CA ILE A 17 0.30 1.16 7.23
C ILE A 17 1.61 0.45 7.56
N ASN A 18 2.65 1.18 7.99
CA ASN A 18 3.92 0.58 8.36
C ASN A 18 3.76 -0.36 9.56
N SER A 19 3.02 0.05 10.59
CA SER A 19 2.72 -0.81 11.74
C SER A 19 1.94 -2.07 11.35
N TYR A 20 1.01 -1.97 10.40
CA TYR A 20 0.25 -3.11 9.89
C TYR A 20 1.17 -4.05 9.11
N ALA A 21 1.97 -3.52 8.18
CA ALA A 21 2.87 -4.32 7.36
C ALA A 21 3.97 -5.03 8.17
N GLN A 22 4.37 -4.46 9.31
CA GLN A 22 5.34 -5.06 10.25
C GLN A 22 4.71 -6.10 11.18
N SER A 23 3.39 -6.12 11.32
CA SER A 23 2.70 -7.03 12.24
C SER A 23 2.46 -8.40 11.63
N ASP A 24 2.89 -9.46 12.32
CA ASP A 24 2.60 -10.86 11.96
C ASP A 24 1.10 -11.19 11.89
N TRP A 25 0.28 -10.40 12.59
CA TRP A 25 -1.18 -10.56 12.63
C TRP A 25 -1.91 -9.90 11.47
N CYS A 26 -1.22 -9.13 10.63
CA CYS A 26 -1.83 -8.41 9.51
C CYS A 26 -1.52 -9.11 8.19
N GLY A 27 -2.57 -9.53 7.49
CA GLY A 27 -2.41 -10.15 6.17
C GLY A 27 -2.19 -9.11 5.08
N ILE A 28 -1.17 -9.30 4.24
CA ILE A 28 -1.01 -8.57 2.97
C ILE A 28 -1.66 -9.41 1.87
N ALA A 29 -2.71 -8.88 1.26
CA ALA A 29 -3.41 -9.47 0.13
C ALA A 29 -3.12 -8.67 -1.14
N PHE A 30 -3.10 -9.36 -2.28
CA PHE A 30 -2.88 -8.74 -3.59
C PHE A 30 -4.14 -8.84 -4.42
N SER A 31 -4.54 -7.74 -5.07
CA SER A 31 -5.58 -7.76 -6.09
C SER A 31 -5.11 -8.55 -7.32
N ARG A 32 -6.04 -8.95 -8.19
CA ARG A 32 -5.66 -9.55 -9.49
C ARG A 32 -4.79 -8.59 -10.30
N HIS A 33 -5.20 -7.32 -10.36
CA HIS A 33 -4.47 -6.28 -11.07
C HIS A 33 -3.05 -6.07 -10.53
N ALA A 34 -2.88 -6.09 -9.21
CA ALA A 34 -1.56 -5.99 -8.58
C ALA A 34 -0.65 -7.15 -9.00
N ARG A 35 -1.17 -8.39 -8.98
CA ARG A 35 -0.40 -9.57 -9.40
C ARG A 35 0.01 -9.49 -10.88
N GLU A 36 -0.90 -9.05 -11.75
CA GLU A 36 -0.62 -8.86 -13.18
C GLU A 36 0.49 -7.82 -13.38
N ARG A 37 0.41 -6.66 -12.71
CA ARG A 37 1.46 -5.61 -12.78
C ARG A 37 2.80 -6.05 -12.22
N MET A 38 2.79 -6.79 -11.12
CA MET A 38 4.02 -7.34 -10.55
C MET A 38 4.68 -8.33 -11.50
N ALA A 39 3.89 -9.19 -12.17
CA ALA A 39 4.42 -10.14 -13.15
C ALA A 39 4.95 -9.44 -14.41
N GLU A 40 4.23 -8.46 -14.95
CA GLU A 40 4.64 -7.68 -16.13
C GLU A 40 5.97 -6.95 -15.91
N ARG A 41 6.23 -6.48 -14.69
CA ARG A 41 7.38 -5.65 -14.34
C ARG A 41 8.42 -6.36 -13.47
N PHE A 42 8.29 -7.67 -13.29
CA PHE A 42 9.16 -8.48 -12.45
C PHE A 42 9.35 -7.93 -11.02
N ILE A 43 8.30 -7.33 -10.45
CA ILE A 43 8.36 -6.69 -9.12
C ILE A 43 8.25 -7.78 -8.04
N PRO A 44 9.30 -8.01 -7.24
CA PRO A 44 9.27 -9.02 -6.20
C PRO A 44 8.31 -8.65 -5.05
N GLY A 45 7.66 -9.65 -4.43
CA GLY A 45 6.70 -9.41 -3.34
C GLY A 45 7.34 -8.88 -2.05
N ASP A 46 8.60 -9.19 -1.81
CA ASP A 46 9.42 -8.66 -0.71
C ASP A 46 9.74 -7.17 -0.90
N VAL A 47 9.91 -6.70 -2.15
CA VAL A 47 10.03 -5.26 -2.44
C VAL A 47 8.75 -4.52 -2.09
N ILE A 48 7.58 -5.09 -2.43
CA ILE A 48 6.28 -4.54 -2.01
C ILE A 48 6.16 -4.50 -0.50
N THR A 49 6.55 -5.60 0.16
CA THR A 49 6.49 -5.71 1.62
C THR A 49 7.40 -4.68 2.28
N SER A 50 8.59 -4.46 1.74
CA SER A 50 9.53 -3.44 2.23
C SER A 50 8.96 -2.04 2.06
N ALA A 51 8.41 -1.73 0.89
CA ALA A 51 7.77 -0.44 0.65
C ALA A 51 6.59 -0.18 1.62
N LEU A 52 5.78 -1.20 1.93
CA LEU A 52 4.71 -1.07 2.93
C LEU A 52 5.23 -0.98 4.37
N LYS A 53 6.41 -1.51 4.68
CA LYS A 53 6.99 -1.50 6.05
C LYS A 53 7.76 -0.23 6.37
N SER A 54 8.39 0.39 5.38
CA SER A 54 9.32 1.52 5.57
C SER A 54 9.09 2.70 4.62
N GLY A 55 8.16 2.59 3.67
CA GLY A 55 7.80 3.69 2.79
C GLY A 55 6.99 4.77 3.49
N THR A 56 6.68 5.81 2.72
CA THR A 56 5.90 6.98 3.14
C THR A 56 4.66 7.09 2.27
N VAL A 57 3.51 7.36 2.88
CA VAL A 57 2.30 7.69 2.13
C VAL A 57 2.45 9.10 1.54
N VAL A 58 2.31 9.21 0.22
CA VAL A 58 2.47 10.47 -0.52
C VAL A 58 1.16 10.99 -1.11
N ASP A 59 0.16 10.13 -1.28
CA ASP A 59 -1.17 10.49 -1.78
C ASP A 59 -2.24 9.61 -1.13
N VAL A 60 -3.46 10.14 -1.05
CA VAL A 60 -4.66 9.41 -0.64
C VAL A 60 -5.80 9.70 -1.59
N ARG A 61 -6.44 8.64 -2.06
CA ARG A 61 -7.62 8.73 -2.94
C ARG A 61 -8.80 8.03 -2.32
N THR A 62 -9.94 8.69 -2.38
CA THR A 62 -11.19 8.16 -1.85
C THR A 62 -12.07 7.67 -2.99
N GLU A 63 -12.56 6.45 -2.88
CA GLU A 63 -13.55 5.87 -3.79
C GLU A 63 -14.85 5.59 -3.03
N VAL A 64 -15.97 6.04 -3.57
CA VAL A 64 -17.30 5.72 -3.02
C VAL A 64 -17.84 4.52 -3.78
N THR A 65 -18.04 3.42 -3.08
CA THR A 65 -18.64 2.21 -3.66
C THR A 65 -20.13 2.43 -3.98
N GLN A 66 -20.72 1.58 -4.82
CA GLN A 66 -22.16 1.61 -5.12
C GLN A 66 -23.05 1.49 -3.87
N ALA A 67 -22.54 0.88 -2.79
CA ALA A 67 -23.22 0.77 -1.50
C ALA A 67 -23.01 2.01 -0.59
N GLY A 68 -22.44 3.10 -1.10
CA GLY A 68 -22.18 4.34 -0.35
C GLY A 68 -21.00 4.28 0.62
N ARG A 69 -20.24 3.17 0.67
CA ARG A 69 -19.06 3.04 1.53
C ARG A 69 -17.86 3.74 0.90
N ARG A 70 -17.14 4.54 1.69
CA ARG A 70 -15.86 5.14 1.30
C ARG A 70 -14.72 4.15 1.50
N ILE A 71 -13.90 3.98 0.48
CA ILE A 71 -12.65 3.22 0.51
C ILE A 71 -11.52 4.20 0.27
N TYR A 72 -10.56 4.23 1.20
CA TYR A 72 -9.34 5.02 1.06
C TYR A 72 -8.23 4.15 0.48
N LYS A 73 -7.59 4.66 -0.56
CA LYS A 73 -6.44 4.08 -1.24
C LYS A 73 -5.25 5.00 -1.00
N TYR A 74 -4.17 4.45 -0.49
CA TYR A 74 -2.95 5.14 -0.13
C TYR A 74 -1.86 4.79 -1.12
N GLU A 75 -1.19 5.82 -1.62
CA GLU A 75 0.00 5.67 -2.43
C GLU A 75 1.22 5.71 -1.52
N VAL A 76 1.89 4.57 -1.37
CA VAL A 76 3.08 4.41 -0.54
C VAL A 76 4.29 4.39 -1.45
N GLU A 77 5.22 5.30 -1.20
CA GLU A 77 6.47 5.41 -1.94
C GLU A 77 7.65 4.99 -1.05
N MET A 78 8.53 4.17 -1.60
CA MET A 78 9.84 3.87 -1.04
C MET A 78 10.89 4.16 -2.11
N ARG A 79 11.92 4.92 -1.75
CA ARG A 79 13.11 5.09 -2.58
C ARG A 79 14.27 4.36 -1.93
N ASP A 80 14.93 3.52 -2.70
CA ASP A 80 16.19 2.90 -2.32
C ASP A 80 17.26 3.17 -3.38
N GLN A 81 18.40 2.51 -3.23
CA GLN A 81 19.54 2.64 -4.15
C GLN A 81 19.25 2.09 -5.57
N TYR A 82 18.17 1.35 -5.76
CA TYR A 82 17.77 0.71 -7.01
C TYR A 82 16.61 1.42 -7.70
N GLY A 83 15.98 2.40 -7.05
CA GLY A 83 15.00 3.28 -7.68
C GLY A 83 13.83 3.64 -6.77
N ARG A 84 12.73 4.05 -7.40
CA ARG A 84 11.46 4.33 -6.73
C ARG A 84 10.53 3.14 -6.87
N VAL A 85 9.99 2.70 -5.75
CA VAL A 85 8.92 1.70 -5.66
C VAL A 85 7.67 2.43 -5.19
N THR A 86 6.60 2.33 -5.97
CA THR A 86 5.31 2.87 -5.60
C THR A 86 4.28 1.75 -5.48
N VAL A 87 3.62 1.71 -4.33
CA VAL A 87 2.61 0.71 -3.99
C VAL A 87 1.32 1.43 -3.67
N VAL A 88 0.25 1.12 -4.41
CA VAL A 88 -1.09 1.59 -4.06
C VAL A 88 -1.77 0.51 -3.22
N THR A 89 -2.08 0.85 -1.98
CA THR A 89 -2.69 -0.07 -1.01
C THR A 89 -4.00 0.49 -0.47
N ALA A 90 -4.93 -0.39 -0.14
CA ALA A 90 -6.14 -0.06 0.59
C ALA A 90 -6.14 -0.75 1.95
N VAL A 91 -6.83 -0.16 2.91
CA VAL A 91 -7.08 -0.77 4.22
C VAL A 91 -8.56 -1.20 4.27
N PRO A 92 -8.92 -2.38 3.72
CA PRO A 92 -10.32 -2.80 3.62
C PRO A 92 -10.96 -3.19 4.98
N GLY A 93 -10.17 -3.26 6.05
CA GLY A 93 -10.63 -3.62 7.40
C GLY A 93 -9.48 -3.69 8.40
N ARG A 94 -9.78 -4.11 9.64
CA ARG A 94 -8.75 -4.33 10.66
C ARG A 94 -7.80 -5.44 10.21
N LEU A 95 -6.49 -5.22 10.38
CA LEU A 95 -5.43 -6.23 10.18
C LEU A 95 -5.34 -6.81 8.76
N LYS A 96 -5.72 -6.05 7.74
CA LYS A 96 -5.48 -6.41 6.34
C LYS A 96 -5.05 -5.20 5.52
N LEU A 97 -4.00 -5.40 4.73
CA LEU A 97 -3.58 -4.49 3.67
C LEU A 97 -3.89 -5.14 2.33
N LEU A 98 -4.59 -4.43 1.45
CA LEU A 98 -4.89 -4.88 0.10
C LEU A 98 -4.06 -4.07 -0.89
N VAL A 99 -3.04 -4.69 -1.48
CA VAL A 99 -2.28 -4.11 -2.58
C VAL A 99 -3.15 -4.10 -3.82
N VAL A 100 -3.46 -2.89 -4.29
CA VAL A 100 -4.32 -2.66 -5.47
C VAL A 100 -3.48 -2.66 -6.74
N THR A 101 -2.33 -2.00 -6.72
CA THR A 101 -1.35 -2.00 -7.80
C THR A 101 0.04 -1.68 -7.26
N ALA A 102 1.08 -2.00 -8.04
CA ALA A 102 2.45 -1.63 -7.76
C ALA A 102 3.20 -1.34 -9.05
N TYR A 103 4.16 -0.43 -8.99
CA TYR A 103 5.03 -0.08 -10.09
C TYR A 103 6.39 0.39 -9.55
N THR A 104 7.42 0.20 -10.37
CA THR A 104 8.79 0.58 -10.03
C THR A 104 9.36 1.38 -11.19
N ASP A 105 10.06 2.47 -10.88
CA ASP A 105 10.77 3.29 -11.87
C ASP A 105 12.23 2.84 -12.00
N ILE A 106 12.50 1.53 -11.88
CA ILE A 106 13.86 1.01 -12.10
C ILE A 106 14.25 1.40 -13.53
N PRO A 107 15.29 2.22 -13.73
CA PRO A 107 15.76 2.50 -15.08
C PRO A 107 16.27 1.19 -15.68
N ASP A 108 15.78 0.87 -16.89
CA ASP A 108 16.26 -0.25 -17.71
C ASP A 108 17.79 -0.22 -17.90
#